data_AF-A0A256HBE8-F1
#
_entry.id   AF-A0A256HBE8-F1
#
_cell.length_a   1.000
_cell.length_b   1.000
_cell.length_c   1.000
_cell.angle_alpha   90.00
_cell.angle_beta   90.00
_cell.angle_gamma   90.00
#
_symmetry.space_group_name_H-M   'P 1'
#
loop_
_entity.id
_entity.type
_entity.pdbx_description
1 polymer ?
#
loop_
_entity_poly.entity_id
_entity_poly.type
_entity_poly.pdbx_seq_one_letter_code
_entity_poly.pdbx_strand_id
1 'polypeptide(L)'
;MTVTLNDLITILRLTGKKALEWTADPPVGGRLTRPFYWTVAPAIFRRFSPTNFEDRAAAPDQFKIEYVDPRRIHRFTPRVYPPWYDRTASFGRVEGGSWDRRPYDETPSHGGPPMDLFYADQIEQGLLYQAIESHFVDGVPWEDTWFVQRVIDYLDDGREYV
;
A
#
# COMPACT_ATOMS: atom_id res chain seq x y z
N MET A 1 11.02 10.24 30.16
CA MET A 1 10.11 9.14 30.55
C MET A 1 10.42 7.94 29.66
N THR A 2 10.98 6.88 30.22
CA THR A 2 11.34 5.64 29.50
C THR A 2 10.20 4.64 29.70
N VAL A 3 9.39 4.43 28.66
CA VAL A 3 8.35 3.40 28.66
C VAL A 3 9.04 2.04 28.48
N THR A 4 8.83 1.12 29.41
CA THR A 4 9.46 -0.20 29.34
C THR A 4 8.63 -1.17 28.50
N LEU A 5 9.27 -2.21 27.95
CA LEU A 5 8.60 -3.25 27.16
C LEU A 5 7.45 -3.93 27.94
N ASN A 6 7.57 -4.02 29.27
CA ASN A 6 6.55 -4.58 30.15
C ASN A 6 5.33 -3.68 30.30
N ASP A 7 5.52 -2.35 30.25
CA ASP A 7 4.41 -1.39 30.26
C ASP A 7 3.59 -1.49 28.96
N LEU A 8 4.29 -1.65 27.82
CA LEU A 8 3.66 -1.87 26.51
C LEU A 8 2.89 -3.20 26.44
N ILE A 9 3.43 -4.28 27.00
CA ILE A 9 2.76 -5.59 27.07
C ILE A 9 1.50 -5.52 27.93
N THR A 10 1.50 -4.72 28.99
CA THR A 10 0.35 -4.55 29.89
C THR A 10 -0.75 -3.72 29.24
N ILE A 11 -0.38 -2.67 28.49
CA ILE A 11 -1.32 -1.89 27.67
C ILE A 11 -1.92 -2.75 26.55
N LEU A 12 -1.12 -3.60 25.91
CA LEU A 12 -1.55 -4.56 24.88
C LEU A 12 -2.49 -5.66 25.42
N ARG A 13 -2.38 -6.03 26.70
CA ARG A 13 -3.28 -7.01 27.35
C ARG A 13 -4.73 -6.50 27.51
N LEU A 14 -4.94 -5.18 27.51
CA LEU A 14 -6.24 -4.61 27.89
C LEU A 14 -7.19 -4.30 26.72
N THR A 15 -6.75 -4.33 25.46
CA THR A 15 -7.69 -4.26 24.32
C THR A 15 -6.98 -4.59 23.01
N GLY A 16 -6.96 -5.87 22.62
CA GLY A 16 -6.37 -6.30 21.34
C GLY A 16 -6.94 -5.56 20.12
N LYS A 17 -8.19 -5.08 20.22
CA LYS A 17 -8.84 -4.25 19.20
C LYS A 17 -8.23 -2.84 19.11
N LYS A 18 -7.96 -2.19 20.25
CA LYS A 18 -7.33 -0.85 20.28
C LYS A 18 -5.88 -0.89 19.83
N ALA A 19 -5.13 -1.95 20.14
CA ALA A 19 -3.73 -2.06 19.70
C ALA A 19 -3.60 -2.24 18.17
N LEU A 20 -4.57 -2.90 17.54
CA LEU A 20 -4.65 -2.99 16.08
C LEU A 20 -5.05 -1.64 15.46
N GLU A 21 -6.02 -0.93 16.06
CA GLU A 21 -6.38 0.44 15.66
C GLU A 21 -5.21 1.43 15.82
N TRP A 22 -4.43 1.32 16.90
CA TRP A 22 -3.25 2.17 17.18
C TRP A 22 -2.07 1.92 16.25
N THR A 23 -1.98 0.72 15.65
CA THR A 23 -0.93 0.37 14.69
C THR A 23 -1.33 0.68 13.26
N ALA A 24 -2.63 0.72 12.95
CA ALA A 24 -3.17 1.13 11.67
C ALA A 24 -3.22 2.66 11.50
N ASP A 25 -3.47 3.40 12.59
CA ASP A 25 -3.56 4.86 12.57
C ASP A 25 -2.99 5.44 13.88
N PRO A 26 -1.66 5.67 13.98
CA PRO A 26 -1.08 6.25 15.18
C PRO A 26 -1.59 7.69 15.37
N PRO A 27 -1.86 8.13 16.61
CA PRO A 27 -2.22 9.52 16.86
C PRO A 27 -1.16 10.45 16.27
N VAL A 28 -1.61 11.52 15.61
CA VAL A 28 -0.78 12.52 14.92
C VAL A 28 0.46 12.85 15.76
N GLY A 29 1.63 12.44 15.25
CA GLY A 29 2.94 12.66 15.88
C GLY A 29 3.62 11.43 16.50
N GLY A 30 2.90 10.32 16.70
CA GLY A 30 3.45 9.08 17.23
C GLY A 30 3.91 8.11 16.14
N ARG A 31 4.99 8.42 15.40
CA ARG A 31 5.62 7.38 14.57
C ARG A 31 6.13 6.27 15.50
N LEU A 32 5.39 5.16 15.59
CA LEU A 32 6.02 3.89 15.98
C LEU A 32 7.22 3.75 15.05
N THR A 33 8.42 3.82 15.62
CA THR A 33 9.62 3.67 14.82
C THR A 33 9.46 2.36 14.07
N ARG A 34 9.73 2.38 12.76
CA ARG A 34 9.64 1.23 11.85
C ARG A 34 10.08 -0.10 12.49
N PRO A 35 11.09 -0.17 13.38
CA PRO A 35 11.47 -1.41 14.07
C PRO A 35 10.39 -2.00 15.00
N PHE A 36 9.61 -1.19 15.72
CA PHE A 36 8.70 -1.69 16.76
C PHE A 36 7.49 -2.41 16.17
N TYR A 37 6.90 -1.86 15.10
CA TYR A 37 5.78 -2.50 14.41
C TYR A 37 6.14 -3.92 13.94
N TRP A 38 7.28 -4.06 13.23
CA TRP A 38 7.72 -5.36 12.72
C TRP A 38 8.14 -6.35 13.82
N THR A 39 8.51 -5.84 15.01
CA THR A 39 8.81 -6.68 16.17
C THR A 39 7.54 -7.30 16.78
N VAL A 40 6.43 -6.55 16.78
CA VAL A 40 5.22 -6.93 17.53
C VAL A 40 4.14 -7.57 16.64
N ALA A 41 4.05 -7.16 15.37
CA ALA A 41 3.00 -7.62 14.46
C ALA A 41 2.93 -9.15 14.29
N PRO A 42 4.04 -9.91 14.14
CA PRO A 42 3.97 -11.37 14.00
C PRO A 42 3.37 -12.06 15.23
N ALA A 43 3.74 -11.60 16.44
CA ALA A 43 3.25 -12.17 17.68
C ALA A 43 1.75 -11.90 17.89
N ILE A 44 1.29 -10.69 17.54
CA ILE A 44 -0.14 -10.34 17.57
C ILE A 44 -0.91 -11.19 16.56
N PHE A 45 -0.44 -11.28 15.31
CA PHE A 45 -1.14 -12.03 14.28
C PHE A 45 -1.29 -13.52 14.63
N ARG A 46 -0.21 -14.18 15.06
CA ARG A 46 -0.23 -15.59 15.48
C ARG A 46 -1.21 -15.84 16.64
N ARG A 47 -1.41 -14.85 17.51
CA ARG A 47 -2.35 -14.94 18.64
C ARG A 47 -3.81 -14.83 18.21
N PHE A 48 -4.13 -13.95 17.25
CA PHE A 48 -5.51 -13.65 16.86
C PHE A 48 -5.98 -14.36 15.59
N SER A 49 -5.06 -14.93 14.81
CA SER A 49 -5.34 -15.74 13.62
C SER A 49 -4.83 -17.17 13.81
N PRO A 50 -5.41 -17.94 14.75
CA PRO A 50 -5.01 -19.32 14.94
C PRO A 50 -5.33 -20.11 13.67
N THR A 51 -4.30 -20.51 12.95
CA THR A 51 -4.44 -21.43 11.83
C THR A 51 -4.68 -22.84 12.34
N ASN A 52 -5.75 -23.50 11.86
CA ASN A 52 -6.07 -24.91 12.13
C ASN A 52 -5.18 -25.84 11.31
N PHE A 53 -3.86 -25.71 11.42
CA PHE A 53 -2.96 -26.73 10.89
C PHE A 53 -2.88 -27.89 11.89
N GLU A 54 -3.16 -29.10 11.42
CA GLU A 54 -2.97 -30.33 12.22
C GLU A 54 -1.50 -30.51 12.61
N ASP A 55 -0.59 -30.13 11.71
CA ASP A 55 0.85 -30.05 11.96
C ASP A 55 1.34 -28.60 11.87
N ARG A 56 1.55 -27.99 13.04
CA ARG A 56 2.11 -26.64 13.14
C ARG A 56 3.58 -26.56 12.69
N ALA A 57 4.34 -27.66 12.74
CA ALA A 57 5.73 -27.68 12.31
C ALA A 57 5.85 -27.72 10.77
N ALA A 58 4.83 -28.23 10.08
CA ALA A 58 4.74 -28.22 8.62
C ALA A 58 4.33 -26.86 8.04
N ALA A 59 3.79 -25.94 8.85
CA ALA A 59 3.35 -24.64 8.37
C ALA A 59 4.58 -23.72 8.13
N PRO A 60 4.76 -23.16 6.92
CA PRO A 60 5.85 -22.22 6.67
C PRO A 60 5.71 -21.00 7.57
N ASP A 61 6.83 -20.39 7.98
CA ASP A 61 6.77 -19.11 8.69
C ASP A 61 6.07 -18.09 7.80
N GLN A 62 4.88 -17.67 8.23
CA GLN A 62 4.04 -16.71 7.53
C GLN A 62 4.67 -15.31 7.48
N PHE A 63 5.69 -15.06 8.29
CA PHE A 63 6.36 -13.78 8.41
C PHE A 63 7.82 -13.91 8.00
N LYS A 64 8.12 -13.45 6.79
CA LYS A 64 9.49 -13.20 6.33
C LYS A 64 9.68 -11.70 6.16
N ILE A 65 10.71 -11.15 6.76
CA ILE A 65 11.15 -9.78 6.45
C ILE A 65 12.16 -9.88 5.31
N GLU A 66 11.82 -9.28 4.18
CA GLU A 66 12.69 -9.20 3.00
C GLU A 66 13.02 -7.74 2.71
N TYR A 67 14.30 -7.43 2.60
CA TYR A 67 14.77 -6.10 2.25
C TYR A 67 14.93 -6.00 0.74
N VAL A 68 14.23 -5.03 0.14
CA VAL A 68 14.30 -4.75 -1.28
C VAL A 68 15.03 -3.41 -1.46
N ASP A 69 16.03 -3.38 -2.32
CA ASP A 69 16.66 -2.13 -2.77
C ASP A 69 15.61 -1.34 -3.55
N PRO A 70 15.21 -0.13 -3.11
CA PRO A 70 14.20 0.68 -3.79
C PRO A 70 14.55 0.97 -5.25
N ARG A 71 15.85 1.02 -5.58
CA ARG A 71 16.33 1.23 -6.95
C ARG A 71 16.06 0.05 -7.88
N ARG A 72 15.47 -1.03 -7.39
CA ARG A 72 15.00 -2.17 -8.21
C ARG A 72 13.51 -2.07 -8.55
N ILE A 73 12.82 -1.09 -7.99
CA ILE A 73 11.38 -0.88 -8.19
C ILE A 73 11.22 0.14 -9.30
N HIS A 74 10.86 -0.32 -10.50
CA HIS A 74 10.74 0.52 -11.68
C HIS A 74 9.35 0.50 -12.31
N ARG A 75 8.44 -0.34 -11.85
CA ARG A 75 7.14 -0.56 -12.51
C ARG A 75 6.01 -0.63 -11.50
N PHE A 76 4.84 -0.17 -11.92
CA PHE A 76 3.60 -0.41 -11.18
C PHE A 76 3.09 -1.81 -11.48
N THR A 77 2.40 -2.41 -10.51
CA THR A 77 1.52 -3.55 -10.78
C THR A 77 0.22 -3.00 -11.36
N PRO A 78 -0.13 -3.31 -12.62
CA PRO A 78 -1.37 -2.83 -13.21
C PRO A 78 -2.54 -3.66 -12.67
N ARG A 79 -3.09 -3.17 -11.55
CA ARG A 79 -4.30 -3.72 -10.95
C ARG A 79 -5.51 -3.13 -11.65
N VAL A 80 -6.50 -3.98 -11.89
CA VAL A 80 -7.82 -3.55 -12.37
C VAL A 80 -8.39 -2.53 -11.38
N TYR A 81 -8.81 -1.37 -11.88
CA TYR A 81 -9.48 -0.36 -11.08
C TYR A 81 -11.01 -0.46 -11.23
N PRO A 82 -11.78 -0.27 -10.16
CA PRO A 82 -11.32 -0.20 -8.78
C PRO A 82 -10.84 -1.58 -8.29
N PRO A 83 -9.84 -1.65 -7.39
CA PRO A 83 -9.26 -2.93 -6.93
C PRO A 83 -10.25 -3.81 -6.16
N TRP A 84 -11.41 -3.28 -5.77
CA TRP A 84 -12.47 -4.02 -5.11
C TRP A 84 -13.57 -4.53 -6.06
N TYR A 85 -13.53 -4.20 -7.35
CA TYR A 85 -14.59 -4.53 -8.32
C TYR A 85 -14.97 -6.02 -8.26
N ASP A 86 -13.98 -6.90 -8.36
CA ASP A 86 -14.18 -8.37 -8.33
C ASP A 86 -13.75 -9.02 -7.01
N ARG A 87 -13.78 -8.29 -5.89
CA ARG A 87 -13.24 -8.81 -4.61
C ARG A 87 -13.86 -10.15 -4.19
N THR A 88 -15.17 -10.32 -4.41
CA THR A 88 -15.90 -11.52 -4.00
C THR A 88 -15.58 -12.69 -4.92
N ALA A 89 -15.56 -12.46 -6.24
CA ALA A 89 -15.26 -13.49 -7.23
C ALA A 89 -13.77 -13.90 -7.22
N SER A 90 -12.88 -12.98 -6.82
CA SER A 90 -11.43 -13.23 -6.74
C SER A 90 -11.00 -13.86 -5.42
N PHE A 91 -11.88 -13.96 -4.42
CA PHE A 91 -11.51 -14.46 -3.10
C PHE A 91 -11.12 -15.95 -3.17
N GLY A 92 -9.89 -16.27 -2.77
CA GLY A 92 -9.35 -17.63 -2.81
C GLY A 92 -8.83 -18.08 -4.18
N ARG A 93 -8.85 -17.21 -5.20
CA ARG A 93 -8.27 -17.50 -6.51
C ARG A 93 -6.75 -17.48 -6.42
N VAL A 94 -6.11 -18.61 -6.73
CA VAL A 94 -4.65 -18.73 -6.81
C VAL A 94 -4.23 -18.51 -8.25
N GLU A 95 -3.48 -17.44 -8.51
CA GLU A 95 -2.92 -17.15 -9.83
C GLU A 95 -1.41 -17.42 -9.83
N GLY A 96 -0.93 -18.15 -10.84
CA GLY A 96 0.48 -18.44 -11.05
C GLY A 96 1.07 -17.58 -12.17
N GLY A 97 2.41 -17.58 -12.26
CA GLY A 97 3.12 -16.94 -13.37
C GLY A 97 3.19 -15.42 -13.24
N SER A 98 2.90 -14.72 -14.34
CA SER A 98 3.09 -13.28 -14.53
C SER A 98 1.77 -12.50 -14.53
N TRP A 99 0.80 -12.96 -13.73
CA TRP A 99 -0.54 -12.37 -13.63
C TRP A 99 -0.53 -10.89 -13.20
N ASP A 100 0.55 -10.47 -12.52
CA ASP A 100 0.84 -9.12 -12.06
C ASP A 100 1.70 -8.30 -13.06
N ARG A 101 2.05 -8.87 -14.22
CA ARG A 101 2.94 -8.28 -15.23
C ARG A 101 2.29 -8.20 -16.62
N ARG A 102 1.08 -7.64 -16.69
CA ARG A 102 0.43 -7.28 -17.96
C ARG A 102 0.85 -5.89 -18.42
N PRO A 103 0.84 -5.59 -19.73
CA PRO A 103 0.90 -4.22 -20.23
C PRO A 103 -0.25 -3.38 -19.66
N TYR A 104 0.01 -2.09 -19.46
CA TYR A 104 -0.94 -1.21 -18.82
C TYR A 104 -2.16 -0.90 -19.70
N ASP A 105 -1.94 -0.67 -20.99
CA ASP A 105 -2.96 -0.47 -22.02
C ASP A 105 -3.90 -1.68 -22.17
N GLU A 106 -3.43 -2.88 -21.83
CA GLU A 106 -4.22 -4.11 -21.81
C GLU A 106 -5.00 -4.31 -20.49
N THR A 107 -4.85 -3.43 -19.50
CA THR A 107 -5.46 -3.60 -18.18
C THR A 107 -6.90 -3.11 -18.16
N PRO A 108 -7.89 -3.98 -17.90
CA PRO A 108 -9.28 -3.56 -17.79
C PRO A 108 -9.46 -2.52 -16.67
N SER A 109 -10.27 -1.51 -16.94
CA SER A 109 -10.75 -0.56 -15.94
C SER A 109 -12.28 -0.53 -15.98
N HIS A 110 -12.90 -0.56 -14.80
CA HIS A 110 -14.35 -0.52 -14.61
C HIS A 110 -14.80 0.87 -14.12
N GLY A 111 -14.09 1.92 -14.53
CA GLY A 111 -14.34 3.31 -14.16
C GLY A 111 -13.24 3.88 -13.25
N GLY A 112 -13.54 4.98 -12.56
CA GLY A 112 -12.58 5.65 -11.69
C GLY A 112 -11.81 6.80 -12.36
N PRO A 113 -10.80 7.32 -11.66
CA PRO A 113 -10.04 8.44 -12.19
C PRO A 113 -9.27 8.05 -13.45
N PRO A 114 -8.94 9.02 -14.32
CA PRO A 114 -8.11 8.79 -15.49
C PRO A 114 -6.82 8.12 -15.08
N MET A 115 -6.62 6.89 -15.55
CA MET A 115 -5.55 6.06 -15.04
C MET A 115 -4.16 6.60 -15.47
N ASP A 116 -4.08 7.39 -16.54
CA ASP A 116 -2.85 8.04 -17.04
C ASP A 116 -2.26 9.03 -16.03
N LEU A 117 -3.08 9.58 -15.13
CA LEU A 117 -2.60 10.43 -14.04
C LEU A 117 -1.71 9.67 -13.04
N PHE A 118 -1.98 8.38 -12.83
CA PHE A 118 -1.42 7.61 -11.72
C PHE A 118 -0.50 6.47 -12.16
N TYR A 119 -0.53 6.10 -13.44
CA TYR A 119 0.15 4.91 -13.93
C TYR A 119 0.89 5.15 -15.25
N ALA A 120 2.00 4.43 -15.39
CA ALA A 120 2.79 4.30 -16.60
C ALA A 120 3.53 2.94 -16.57
N ASP A 121 4.17 2.55 -17.67
CA ASP A 121 4.97 1.31 -17.70
C ASP A 121 6.18 1.37 -16.76
N GLN A 122 6.77 2.57 -16.62
CA GLN A 122 7.84 2.85 -15.67
C GLN A 122 7.42 3.94 -14.68
N ILE A 123 7.85 3.81 -13.42
CA ILE A 123 7.49 4.76 -12.35
C ILE A 123 7.92 6.18 -12.71
N GLU A 124 9.13 6.30 -13.24
CA GLU A 124 9.78 7.56 -13.62
C GLU A 124 9.06 8.27 -14.78
N GLN A 125 8.23 7.54 -15.53
CA GLN A 125 7.43 8.08 -16.63
C GLN A 125 6.02 8.51 -16.20
N GLY A 126 5.59 8.18 -14.98
CA GLY A 126 4.25 8.52 -14.49
C GLY A 126 4.13 10.02 -14.20
N LEU A 127 3.00 10.62 -14.60
CA LEU A 127 2.72 12.05 -14.38
C LEU A 127 2.84 12.44 -12.90
N LEU A 128 2.33 11.63 -11.98
CA LEU A 128 2.44 11.88 -10.55
C LEU A 128 3.90 11.87 -10.07
N TYR A 129 4.72 10.92 -10.54
CA TYR A 129 6.13 10.85 -10.16
C TYR A 129 6.88 12.09 -10.63
N GLN A 130 6.69 12.46 -11.89
CA GLN A 130 7.31 13.65 -12.47
C GLN A 130 6.88 14.93 -11.73
N ALA A 131 5.60 15.04 -11.34
CA ALA A 131 5.13 16.18 -10.56
C ALA A 131 5.76 16.24 -9.16
N ILE A 132 5.92 15.09 -8.49
CA ILE A 132 6.64 15.01 -7.22
C ILE A 132 8.09 15.44 -7.39
N GLU A 133 8.77 14.95 -8.42
CA GLU A 133 10.16 15.34 -8.74
C GLU A 133 10.25 16.84 -9.02
N SER A 134 9.45 17.36 -9.94
CA SER A 134 9.43 18.79 -10.27
C SER A 134 9.15 19.69 -9.06
N HIS A 135 8.23 19.28 -8.18
CA HIS A 135 7.92 20.08 -7.00
C HIS A 135 9.05 20.05 -5.96
N PHE A 136 9.50 18.87 -5.58
CA PHE A 136 10.44 18.73 -4.45
C PHE A 136 11.90 18.89 -4.83
N VAL A 137 12.28 18.61 -6.08
CA VAL A 137 13.65 18.71 -6.59
C VAL A 137 13.84 20.04 -7.33
N ASP A 138 12.93 20.37 -8.24
CA ASP A 138 13.08 21.54 -9.12
C ASP A 138 12.40 22.81 -8.56
N GLY A 139 11.60 22.69 -7.50
CA GLY A 139 10.94 23.80 -6.83
C GLY A 139 9.73 24.36 -7.60
N VAL A 140 9.17 23.59 -8.53
CA VAL A 140 7.98 23.98 -9.30
C VAL A 140 6.74 24.01 -8.39
N PRO A 141 5.94 25.09 -8.36
CA PRO A 141 4.66 25.11 -7.64
C PRO A 141 3.73 24.00 -8.13
N TRP A 142 2.87 23.47 -7.25
CA TRP A 142 2.00 22.33 -7.62
C TRP A 142 1.10 22.66 -8.81
N GLU A 143 0.51 23.85 -8.81
CA GLU A 143 -0.35 24.38 -9.88
C GLU A 143 0.33 24.41 -11.25
N ASP A 144 1.65 24.49 -11.28
CA ASP A 144 2.46 24.55 -12.50
C ASP A 144 2.98 23.17 -12.91
N THR A 145 2.72 22.12 -12.13
CA THR A 145 3.08 20.75 -12.51
C THR A 145 2.13 20.20 -13.58
N TRP A 146 2.68 19.44 -14.52
CA TRP A 146 1.90 18.77 -15.57
C TRP A 146 0.78 17.89 -15.02
N PHE A 147 0.98 17.24 -13.86
CA PHE A 147 -0.05 16.45 -13.21
C PHE A 147 -1.28 17.30 -12.84
N VAL A 148 -1.08 18.44 -12.18
CA VAL A 148 -2.19 19.30 -11.75
C VAL A 148 -2.87 19.95 -12.95
N GLN A 149 -2.10 20.40 -13.94
CA GLN A 149 -2.66 20.91 -15.19
C GLN A 149 -3.53 19.85 -15.88
N ARG A 150 -3.07 18.60 -15.95
CA ARG A 150 -3.84 17.50 -16.53
C ARG A 150 -5.11 17.18 -15.74
N VAL A 151 -5.08 17.25 -14.41
CA VAL A 151 -6.27 17.11 -13.57
C VAL A 151 -7.28 18.22 -13.87
N ILE A 152 -6.82 19.47 -14.03
CA ILE A 152 -7.69 20.60 -14.39
C ILE A 152 -8.31 20.38 -15.77
N ASP A 153 -7.53 19.98 -16.78
CA ASP A 153 -8.05 19.65 -18.11
C ASP A 153 -9.21 18.64 -18.03
N TYR A 154 -9.04 17.57 -17.23
CA TYR A 154 -10.08 16.55 -17.08
C TYR A 154 -11.34 17.07 -16.40
N LEU A 155 -11.20 17.96 -15.42
CA LEU A 155 -12.33 18.61 -14.76
C LEU A 155 -13.07 19.55 -15.73
N ASP A 156 -12.32 20.32 -16.52
CA ASP A 156 -12.86 21.24 -17.52
C ASP A 156 -13.58 20.50 -18.66
N ASP A 157 -13.08 19.31 -19.03
CA ASP A 157 -13.73 18.38 -19.96
C ASP A 157 -15.00 17.71 -19.38
N GLY A 158 -15.36 18.01 -18.13
CA GLY A 158 -16.58 17.55 -17.48
C GLY A 158 -16.47 16.17 -16.84
N ARG A 159 -15.26 15.66 -16.55
CA ARG A 159 -15.13 14.44 -15.75
C ARG A 159 -15.44 14.73 -14.29
N GLU A 160 -16.35 13.94 -13.72
CA GLU A 160 -16.71 14.03 -12.30
C GLU A 160 -15.67 13.41 -11.35
N TYR A 161 -14.76 12.56 -11.88
CA TYR A 161 -13.78 11.83 -11.08
C TYR A 161 -12.38 11.96 -11.70
N VAL A 162 -11.44 12.49 -10.90
CA VAL A 162 -10.01 12.66 -11.18
C VAL A 162 -9.18 12.30 -9.95
#